data_AF-V4MFD4-F1
#
_entry.id   AF-V4MFD4-F1
#
_cell.length_a   1.000
_cell.length_b   1.000
_cell.length_c   1.000
_cell.angle_alpha   90.00
_cell.angle_beta   90.00
_cell.angle_gamma   90.00
#
_symmetry.space_group_name_H-M   'P 1'
#
loop_
_entity.id
_entity.type
_entity.pdbx_description
1 polymer ?
#
loop_
_entity_poly.entity_id
_entity_poly.type
_entity_poly.pdbx_seq_one_letter_code
_entity_poly.pdbx_strand_id
1 'polypeptide(L)'
;MLVYHLIYQDTKQWDEPLLRVCFQPEDVSLILGLRPTKNHTLDGYAWNHTKSGIYLVKSGYDLIRRAKLAQNTDDIYHWILWYIWKARNDKIFNGKEIFPVDTLIHAKIEAESWRSANKPEVDEDAIDETTPILLTPLSLPDAQRFPICQVDASWIENGLVSGLGWSLRKEISEEIFGLQGCRRSLSALHAGLESLLWVMSCVRDRQIISVHF
;
A
#
# COMPACT_ATOMS: atom_id res chain seq x y z
N MET A 1 25.26 -4.91 -19.71
CA MET A 1 25.53 -5.25 -21.14
C MET A 1 24.47 -4.56 -21.97
N LEU A 2 24.86 -3.81 -23.00
CA LEU A 2 23.96 -3.08 -23.88
C LEU A 2 23.67 -3.93 -25.13
N VAL A 3 22.50 -3.76 -25.75
CA VAL A 3 22.13 -4.41 -27.02
C VAL A 3 23.14 -4.05 -28.11
N TYR A 4 23.61 -2.81 -28.10
CA TYR A 4 24.71 -2.35 -28.97
C TYR A 4 25.96 -3.23 -28.90
N HIS A 5 26.30 -3.83 -27.74
CA HIS A 5 27.47 -4.70 -27.59
C HIS A 5 27.27 -6.10 -28.19
N LEU A 6 26.04 -6.48 -28.52
CA LEU A 6 25.69 -7.78 -29.10
C LEU A 6 25.67 -7.76 -30.63
N ILE A 7 26.08 -6.65 -31.25
CA ILE A 7 25.98 -6.41 -32.70
C ILE A 7 27.37 -6.04 -33.22
N TYR A 8 27.80 -6.69 -34.30
CA TYR A 8 29.01 -6.30 -35.03
C TYR A 8 28.84 -4.91 -35.64
N GLN A 9 29.79 -4.01 -35.36
CA GLN A 9 29.64 -2.61 -35.75
C GLN A 9 29.77 -2.35 -37.24
N ASP A 10 30.50 -3.23 -37.91
CA ASP A 10 30.89 -3.20 -39.31
C ASP A 10 29.83 -3.86 -40.20
N THR A 11 29.32 -5.04 -39.82
CA THR A 11 28.28 -5.75 -40.61
C THR A 11 26.86 -5.39 -40.20
N LYS A 12 26.67 -4.78 -39.02
CA LYS A 12 25.36 -4.51 -38.38
C LYS A 12 24.50 -5.77 -38.23
N GLN A 13 25.17 -6.91 -38.00
CA GLN A 13 24.53 -8.19 -37.71
C GLN A 13 24.77 -8.59 -36.27
N TRP A 14 23.92 -9.48 -35.74
CA TRP A 14 24.11 -10.05 -34.41
C TRP A 14 25.45 -10.79 -34.31
N ASP A 15 26.14 -10.63 -33.19
CA ASP A 15 27.26 -11.47 -32.80
C ASP A 15 26.72 -12.79 -32.22
N GLU A 16 26.41 -13.72 -33.12
CA GLU A 16 25.82 -15.01 -32.76
C GLU A 16 26.68 -15.81 -31.76
N PRO A 17 28.03 -15.90 -31.90
CA PRO A 17 28.88 -16.51 -30.89
C PRO A 17 28.69 -15.90 -29.50
N LEU A 18 28.65 -14.56 -29.40
CA LEU A 18 28.43 -13.88 -28.12
C LEU A 18 27.02 -14.12 -27.57
N LEU A 19 26.00 -14.14 -28.42
CA LEU A 19 24.62 -14.45 -28.03
C LEU A 19 24.50 -15.85 -27.41
N ARG A 20 25.17 -16.86 -27.99
CA ARG A 20 25.17 -18.24 -27.47
C ARG A 20 25.86 -18.38 -26.11
N VAL A 21 26.77 -17.46 -25.77
CA VAL A 21 27.42 -17.41 -24.45
C VAL A 21 26.52 -16.69 -23.43
N CYS A 22 25.78 -15.67 -23.86
CA CYS A 22 24.99 -14.82 -22.96
C CYS A 22 23.56 -15.30 -22.71
N PHE A 23 22.95 -16.04 -23.64
CA PHE A 23 21.53 -16.39 -23.61
C PHE A 23 21.28 -17.89 -23.81
N GLN A 24 20.10 -18.37 -23.37
CA GLN A 24 19.69 -19.76 -23.57
C GLN A 24 19.39 -20.04 -25.06
N PRO A 25 19.56 -21.28 -25.56
CA PRO A 25 19.35 -21.61 -26.98
C PRO A 25 17.97 -21.22 -27.53
N GLU A 26 16.94 -21.30 -26.70
CA GLU A 26 15.57 -20.90 -27.02
C GLU A 26 15.48 -19.40 -27.30
N ASP A 27 16.13 -18.58 -26.47
CA ASP A 27 16.15 -17.13 -26.59
C ASP A 27 17.03 -16.66 -27.75
N VAL A 28 18.17 -17.32 -27.97
CA VAL A 28 19.07 -17.02 -29.10
C VAL A 28 18.32 -17.12 -30.42
N SER A 29 17.50 -18.16 -30.58
CA SER A 29 16.69 -18.38 -31.78
C SER A 29 15.69 -17.24 -32.01
N LEU A 30 15.10 -16.71 -30.93
CA LEU A 30 14.18 -15.56 -30.99
C LEU A 30 14.92 -14.25 -31.31
N ILE A 31 16.08 -14.01 -30.70
CA ILE A 31 16.90 -12.82 -30.91
C ILE A 31 17.40 -12.76 -32.36
N LEU A 32 17.89 -13.87 -32.92
CA LEU A 32 18.32 -13.95 -34.31
C LEU A 32 17.16 -13.69 -35.30
N GLY A 33 15.91 -13.92 -34.90
CA GLY A 33 14.72 -13.57 -35.67
C GLY A 33 14.45 -12.07 -35.74
N LEU A 34 15.01 -11.27 -34.82
CA LEU A 34 14.91 -9.81 -34.85
C LEU A 34 15.94 -9.25 -35.82
N ARG A 35 15.54 -8.28 -36.65
CA ARG A 35 16.48 -7.58 -37.54
C ARG A 35 17.09 -6.38 -36.78
N PRO A 36 18.42 -6.34 -36.57
CA PRO A 36 19.07 -5.17 -36.01
C PRO A 36 18.81 -3.92 -36.86
N THR A 37 18.61 -2.80 -36.19
CA THR A 37 18.49 -1.50 -36.86
C THR A 37 19.84 -1.13 -37.47
N LYS A 38 19.85 -0.72 -38.75
CA LYS A 38 21.07 -0.26 -39.45
C LYS A 38 21.46 1.18 -39.10
N ASN A 39 20.51 1.94 -38.56
CA ASN A 39 20.71 3.31 -38.11
C ASN A 39 21.30 3.33 -36.70
N HIS A 40 22.09 4.37 -36.41
CA HIS A 40 22.68 4.54 -35.09
C HIS A 40 21.64 5.03 -34.09
N THR A 41 20.91 4.11 -33.46
CA THR A 41 19.99 4.40 -32.36
C THR A 41 20.66 4.05 -31.04
N LEU A 42 20.63 4.97 -30.08
CA LEU A 42 21.05 4.66 -28.71
C LEU A 42 20.09 3.63 -28.11
N ASP A 43 20.63 2.73 -27.28
CA ASP A 43 19.82 1.77 -26.54
C ASP A 43 18.84 2.50 -25.62
N GLY A 44 17.60 2.03 -25.62
CA GLY A 44 16.52 2.56 -24.79
C GLY A 44 15.76 1.44 -24.10
N TYR A 45 15.06 1.80 -23.03
CA TYR A 45 14.14 0.87 -22.36
C TYR A 45 12.87 0.72 -23.20
N ALA A 46 12.41 -0.52 -23.37
CA ALA A 46 11.16 -0.85 -24.02
C ALA A 46 10.22 -1.59 -23.07
N TRP A 47 8.93 -1.26 -23.14
CA TRP A 47 7.88 -1.85 -22.34
C TRP A 47 7.12 -2.91 -23.15
N ASN A 48 7.34 -4.19 -22.82
CA ASN A 48 6.81 -5.33 -23.58
C ASN A 48 5.28 -5.48 -23.53
N HIS A 49 4.58 -4.70 -22.70
CA HIS A 49 3.12 -4.77 -22.59
C HIS A 49 2.39 -3.74 -23.46
N THR A 50 3.11 -2.99 -24.30
CA THR A 50 2.52 -2.12 -25.32
C THR A 50 3.18 -2.37 -26.68
N LYS A 51 2.40 -2.29 -27.77
CA LYS A 51 2.94 -2.47 -29.13
C LYS A 51 3.94 -1.38 -29.53
N SER A 52 3.87 -0.21 -28.90
CA SER A 52 4.81 0.90 -29.12
C SER A 52 6.10 0.77 -28.31
N GLY A 53 6.17 -0.15 -27.34
CA GLY A 53 7.30 -0.25 -26.41
C GLY A 53 7.37 0.91 -25.41
N ILE A 54 6.40 1.84 -25.39
CA ILE A 54 6.39 2.97 -24.47
C ILE A 54 5.67 2.57 -23.19
N TYR A 55 6.30 2.83 -22.05
CA TYR A 55 5.67 2.69 -20.75
C TYR A 55 4.66 3.83 -20.53
N LEU A 56 3.41 3.46 -20.27
CA LEU A 56 2.38 4.36 -19.75
C LEU A 56 1.90 3.83 -18.41
N VAL A 57 1.64 4.74 -17.46
CA VAL A 57 1.11 4.40 -16.14
C VAL A 57 -0.11 3.47 -16.25
N LYS A 58 -1.03 3.75 -17.18
CA LYS A 58 -2.17 2.89 -17.49
C LYS A 58 -1.78 1.43 -17.81
N SER A 59 -0.80 1.23 -18.69
CA SER A 59 -0.34 -0.12 -19.06
C SER A 59 0.32 -0.87 -17.90
N GLY A 60 0.98 -0.14 -16.98
CA GLY A 60 1.49 -0.69 -15.73
C GLY A 60 0.36 -1.14 -14.80
N TYR A 61 -0.65 -0.30 -14.59
CA TYR A 61 -1.83 -0.66 -13.79
C TYR A 61 -2.61 -1.83 -14.39
N ASP A 62 -2.79 -1.86 -15.70
CA ASP A 62 -3.48 -2.96 -16.40
C ASP A 62 -2.73 -4.29 -16.26
N LEU A 63 -1.39 -4.26 -16.21
CA LEU A 63 -0.57 -5.44 -15.94
C LEU A 63 -0.76 -5.91 -14.49
N ILE A 64 -0.63 -4.99 -13.52
CA ILE A 64 -0.78 -5.30 -12.09
C ILE A 64 -2.18 -5.86 -11.81
N ARG A 65 -3.23 -5.26 -12.39
CA ARG A 65 -4.61 -5.73 -12.24
C ARG A 65 -4.79 -7.15 -12.79
N ARG A 66 -4.22 -7.45 -13.96
CA ARG A 66 -4.26 -8.82 -14.52
C ARG A 66 -3.46 -9.80 -13.68
N ALA A 67 -2.31 -9.39 -13.14
CA ALA A 67 -1.53 -10.22 -12.24
C ALA A 67 -2.28 -10.50 -10.93
N LYS A 68 -2.94 -9.50 -10.34
CA LYS A 68 -3.83 -9.66 -9.17
C LYS A 68 -5.04 -10.56 -9.44
N LEU A 69 -5.53 -10.61 -10.69
CA LEU A 69 -6.62 -11.53 -11.08
C LEU A 69 -6.10 -12.96 -11.32
N ALA A 70 -4.83 -13.11 -11.73
CA ALA A 70 -4.22 -14.39 -12.04
C ALA A 70 -3.52 -15.05 -10.83
N GLN A 71 -3.18 -14.28 -9.80
CA GLN A 71 -2.61 -14.76 -8.55
C GLN A 71 -3.38 -14.16 -7.39
N ASN A 72 -3.68 -14.99 -6.39
CA ASN A 72 -4.13 -14.57 -5.06
C ASN A 72 -2.93 -13.93 -4.30
N THR A 73 -2.24 -12.97 -4.92
CA THR A 73 -1.15 -12.21 -4.29
C THR A 73 -1.79 -11.21 -3.34
N ASP A 74 -2.10 -11.70 -2.15
CA ASP A 74 -2.46 -10.89 -1.00
C ASP A 74 -1.48 -9.71 -0.86
N ASP A 75 -2.08 -8.57 -0.57
CA ASP A 75 -1.66 -7.25 -0.99
C ASP A 75 -0.45 -6.68 -0.20
N ILE A 76 0.72 -7.33 -0.29
CA ILE A 76 1.94 -6.91 0.41
C ILE A 76 2.43 -5.52 -0.02
N TYR A 77 2.06 -5.05 -1.21
CA TYR A 77 2.47 -3.76 -1.74
C TYR A 77 2.05 -2.58 -0.85
N HIS A 78 0.86 -2.65 -0.24
CA HIS A 78 0.41 -1.61 0.68
C HIS A 78 1.29 -1.56 1.94
N TRP A 79 1.69 -2.73 2.46
CA TRP A 79 2.63 -2.83 3.57
C TRP A 79 4.01 -2.30 3.21
N ILE A 80 4.53 -2.62 2.02
CA ILE A 80 5.83 -2.10 1.56
C ILE A 80 5.81 -0.56 1.50
N LEU A 81 4.78 0.03 0.89
CA LEU A 81 4.64 1.50 0.79
C LEU A 81 4.52 2.14 2.19
N TRP A 82 3.75 1.54 3.08
CA TRP A 82 3.59 2.01 4.46
C TRP A 82 4.92 1.99 5.23
N TYR A 83 5.70 0.91 5.13
CA TYR A 83 6.98 0.81 5.83
C TYR A 83 8.08 1.68 5.21
N ILE A 84 8.06 1.92 3.89
CA ILE A 84 8.93 2.92 3.26
C ILE A 84 8.62 4.31 3.83
N TRP A 85 7.33 4.66 3.93
CA TRP A 85 6.91 5.93 4.51
C TRP A 85 7.36 6.07 5.98
N LYS A 86 7.21 5.02 6.79
CA LYS A 86 7.69 5.00 8.18
C LYS A 86 9.22 5.15 8.27
N ALA A 87 9.98 4.41 7.47
CA ALA A 87 11.44 4.51 7.44
C ALA A 87 11.92 5.91 7.03
N ARG A 88 11.25 6.54 6.06
CA ARG A 88 11.52 7.92 5.66
C ARG A 88 11.26 8.89 6.81
N ASN A 89 10.14 8.74 7.51
CA ASN A 89 9.79 9.62 8.63
C ASN A 89 10.73 9.44 9.81
N ASP A 90 11.11 8.20 10.15
CA ASP A 90 12.05 7.92 11.23
C ASP A 90 13.44 8.54 10.95
N LYS A 91 13.87 8.52 9.68
CA LYS A 91 15.09 9.20 9.24
C LYS A 91 14.99 10.73 9.36
N ILE A 92 13.86 11.33 8.97
CA ILE A 92 13.67 12.79 8.98
C ILE A 92 13.51 13.33 10.41
N PHE A 93 12.69 12.68 11.25
CA PHE A 93 12.32 13.21 12.55
C PHE A 93 13.22 12.71 13.68
N ASN A 94 13.71 11.47 13.59
CA ASN A 94 14.49 10.84 14.65
C ASN A 94 15.96 10.60 14.27
N GLY A 95 16.36 10.95 13.04
CA GLY A 95 17.72 10.73 12.53
C GLY A 95 18.10 9.25 12.38
N LYS A 96 17.13 8.34 12.48
CA LYS A 96 17.36 6.90 12.45
C LYS A 96 17.21 6.35 11.04
N GLU A 97 18.28 5.74 10.53
CA GLU A 97 18.27 5.09 9.24
C GLU A 97 17.82 3.63 9.36
N ILE A 98 16.79 3.27 8.61
CA ILE A 98 16.31 1.89 8.49
C ILE A 98 16.74 1.36 7.14
N PHE A 99 17.39 0.19 7.11
CA PHE A 99 17.85 -0.38 5.85
C PHE A 99 16.68 -0.87 4.98
N PRO A 100 16.83 -0.84 3.65
CA PRO A 100 15.79 -1.32 2.74
C PRO A 100 15.38 -2.78 2.99
N VAL A 101 16.33 -3.62 3.40
CA VAL A 101 16.08 -5.04 3.71
C VAL A 101 15.19 -5.17 4.94
N ASP A 102 15.50 -4.43 6.01
CA ASP A 102 14.69 -4.43 7.25
C ASP A 102 13.27 -3.93 6.97
N THR A 103 13.16 -2.88 6.14
CA THR A 103 11.86 -2.34 5.68
C THR A 103 11.02 -3.40 5.00
N LEU A 104 11.63 -4.22 4.14
CA LEU A 104 10.97 -5.30 3.42
C LEU A 104 10.60 -6.48 4.34
N ILE A 105 11.46 -6.82 5.30
CA ILE A 105 11.18 -7.85 6.32
C ILE A 105 9.98 -7.43 7.17
N HIS A 106 9.97 -6.20 7.67
CA HIS A 106 8.85 -5.70 8.47
C HIS A 106 7.53 -5.70 7.68
N ALA A 107 7.54 -5.29 6.41
CA ALA A 107 6.36 -5.34 5.56
C ALA A 107 5.82 -6.77 5.37
N LYS A 108 6.71 -7.77 5.23
CA LYS A 108 6.33 -9.18 5.11
C LYS A 108 5.69 -9.71 6.39
N ILE A 109 6.34 -9.50 7.53
CA ILE A 109 5.87 -9.97 8.84
C ILE A 109 4.49 -9.40 9.14
N GLU A 110 4.29 -8.10 8.88
CA GLU A 110 3.01 -7.45 9.13
C GLU A 110 1.91 -7.97 8.20
N ALA A 111 2.23 -8.17 6.91
CA ALA A 111 1.28 -8.74 5.96
C ALA A 111 0.84 -10.16 6.35
N GLU A 112 1.77 -10.99 6.85
CA GLU A 112 1.49 -12.33 7.35
C GLU A 112 0.68 -12.32 8.65
N SER A 113 1.00 -11.40 9.56
CA SER A 113 0.24 -11.19 10.80
C SER A 113 -1.20 -10.80 10.49
N TRP A 114 -1.40 -9.82 9.61
CA TRP A 114 -2.73 -9.37 9.19
C TRP A 114 -3.49 -10.49 8.49
N ARG A 115 -2.84 -11.26 7.61
CA ARG A 115 -3.47 -12.41 6.95
C ARG A 115 -3.92 -13.45 7.98
N SER A 116 -3.09 -13.75 8.97
CA SER A 116 -3.40 -14.74 10.00
C SER A 116 -4.58 -14.32 10.87
N ALA A 117 -4.66 -13.04 11.23
CA ALA A 117 -5.75 -12.48 12.04
C ALA A 117 -7.09 -12.39 11.29
N ASN A 118 -7.06 -12.35 9.95
CA ASN A 118 -8.26 -12.23 9.11
C ASN A 118 -8.61 -13.53 8.36
N LYS A 119 -8.05 -14.67 8.76
CA LYS A 119 -8.56 -15.96 8.29
C LYS A 119 -9.96 -16.15 8.86
N PRO A 120 -10.97 -16.49 8.05
CA PRO A 120 -12.26 -16.90 8.59
C PRO A 120 -12.01 -18.12 9.48
N GLU A 121 -12.51 -18.08 10.71
CA GLU A 121 -12.52 -19.23 11.60
C GLU A 121 -13.31 -20.33 10.88
N VAL A 122 -12.61 -21.39 10.46
CA VAL A 122 -13.28 -22.60 9.99
C VAL A 122 -13.70 -23.32 11.26
N ASP A 123 -14.98 -23.23 11.60
CA ASP A 123 -15.58 -24.12 12.60
C ASP A 123 -15.34 -25.57 12.15
N GLU A 124 -14.40 -26.27 12.79
CA GLU A 124 -14.06 -27.67 12.47
C GLU A 124 -15.17 -28.67 12.86
N ASP A 125 -16.29 -28.22 13.42
CA ASP A 125 -17.37 -29.09 13.92
C ASP A 125 -18.64 -29.15 13.04
N ALA A 126 -18.66 -28.55 11.85
CA ALA A 126 -19.80 -28.66 10.94
C ALA A 126 -19.52 -29.61 9.76
N ILE A 127 -19.87 -30.88 9.94
CA ILE A 127 -20.02 -31.83 8.83
C ILE A 127 -21.26 -31.41 8.00
N ASP A 128 -21.01 -31.27 6.70
CA ASP A 128 -21.93 -31.36 5.55
C ASP A 128 -22.49 -30.09 4.89
N GLU A 129 -22.49 -30.18 3.56
CA GLU A 129 -23.18 -29.38 2.53
C GLU A 129 -22.66 -27.97 2.18
N THR A 130 -21.73 -27.96 1.23
CA THR A 130 -21.77 -27.18 -0.03
C THR A 130 -22.73 -25.98 -0.09
N THR A 131 -22.27 -24.78 0.28
CA THR A 131 -22.63 -23.54 -0.44
C THR A 131 -21.57 -22.47 -0.16
N PRO A 132 -20.89 -21.89 -1.18
CA PRO A 132 -20.08 -20.70 -0.93
C PRO A 132 -21.04 -19.54 -0.69
N ILE A 133 -21.27 -19.19 0.58
CA ILE A 133 -21.91 -17.93 0.95
C ILE A 133 -20.96 -16.83 0.51
N LEU A 134 -21.20 -16.33 -0.69
CA LEU A 134 -20.65 -15.07 -1.17
C LEU A 134 -21.21 -14.01 -0.22
N LEU A 135 -20.46 -13.68 0.83
CA LEU A 135 -20.71 -12.53 1.70
C LEU A 135 -20.57 -11.28 0.83
N THR A 136 -21.64 -11.00 0.10
CA THR A 136 -21.89 -9.70 -0.48
C THR A 136 -21.93 -8.75 0.72
N PRO A 137 -21.10 -7.69 0.76
CA PRO A 137 -21.21 -6.71 1.83
C PRO A 137 -22.65 -6.24 1.83
N LEU A 138 -23.36 -6.38 2.95
CA LEU A 138 -24.64 -5.72 3.11
C LEU A 138 -24.37 -4.23 2.92
N SER A 139 -24.67 -3.71 1.73
CA SER A 139 -24.93 -2.30 1.54
C SER A 139 -26.18 -2.01 2.36
N LEU A 140 -25.97 -1.64 3.63
CA LEU A 140 -27.00 -1.00 4.43
C LEU A 140 -27.64 0.09 3.57
N PRO A 141 -28.98 0.12 3.45
CA PRO A 141 -29.65 1.19 2.76
C PRO A 141 -29.20 2.53 3.39
N ASP A 142 -28.92 3.50 2.52
CA ASP A 142 -28.35 4.86 2.77
C ASP A 142 -29.28 5.75 3.63
N ALA A 143 -29.81 5.21 4.72
CA ALA A 143 -30.91 5.77 5.50
C ALA A 143 -30.64 5.73 7.02
N GLN A 144 -29.38 5.92 7.45
CA GLN A 144 -29.05 6.63 8.69
C GLN A 144 -27.54 6.94 8.70
N ARG A 145 -27.12 8.04 8.07
CA ARG A 145 -25.74 8.52 8.26
C ARG A 145 -25.64 9.10 9.67
N PHE A 146 -25.19 8.30 10.61
CA PHE A 146 -24.77 8.83 11.90
C PHE A 146 -23.61 9.81 11.70
N PRO A 147 -23.57 10.90 12.46
CA PRO A 147 -22.44 11.81 12.41
C PRO A 147 -21.15 11.06 12.78
N ILE A 148 -20.11 11.24 11.97
CA ILE A 148 -18.80 10.58 12.16
C ILE A 148 -17.93 11.49 13.00
N CYS A 149 -17.39 10.98 14.10
CA CYS A 149 -16.45 11.68 14.95
C CYS A 149 -15.06 11.07 14.84
N GLN A 150 -14.10 11.87 14.40
CA GLN A 150 -12.68 11.50 14.43
C GLN A 150 -12.08 12.06 15.72
N VAL A 151 -11.30 11.22 16.41
CA VAL A 151 -10.65 11.57 17.67
C VAL A 151 -9.17 11.26 17.54
N ASP A 152 -8.34 12.18 18.01
CA ASP A 152 -6.90 11.99 18.07
C ASP A 152 -6.32 12.61 19.34
N ALA A 153 -5.11 12.20 19.71
CA ALA A 153 -4.39 12.73 20.86
C ALA A 153 -2.89 12.78 20.59
N SER A 154 -2.25 13.84 21.06
CA SER A 154 -0.81 14.01 21.04
C SER A 154 -0.21 13.85 22.42
N TRP A 155 0.89 13.10 22.48
CA TRP A 155 1.62 12.83 23.71
C TRP A 155 3.12 12.83 23.42
N ILE A 156 3.89 13.43 24.32
CA ILE A 156 5.35 13.49 24.25
C ILE A 156 5.89 13.10 25.61
N GLU A 157 6.85 12.17 25.63
CA GLU A 157 7.39 11.57 26.85
C GLU A 157 7.93 12.62 27.84
N ASN A 158 8.73 13.56 27.32
CA ASN A 158 9.33 14.67 28.08
C ASN A 158 8.51 15.98 28.00
N GLY A 159 7.25 15.91 27.57
CA GLY A 159 6.37 17.07 27.51
C GLY A 159 5.74 17.41 28.85
N LEU A 160 5.21 18.63 29.01
CA LEU A 160 4.41 19.02 30.18
C LEU A 160 2.89 18.89 29.93
N VAL A 161 2.51 18.76 28.66
CA VAL A 161 1.14 18.89 28.17
C VAL A 161 0.86 17.75 27.18
N SER A 162 -0.36 17.24 27.23
CA SER A 162 -0.93 16.38 26.19
C SER A 162 -1.96 17.16 25.39
N GLY A 163 -1.99 16.96 24.08
CA GLY A 163 -2.98 17.58 23.19
C GLY A 163 -4.11 16.61 22.93
N LEU A 164 -5.35 17.09 22.99
CA LEU A 164 -6.56 16.35 22.69
C LEU A 164 -7.24 17.05 21.51
N GLY A 165 -7.71 16.26 20.54
CA GLY A 165 -8.32 16.80 19.34
C GLY A 165 -9.46 15.93 18.81
N TRP A 166 -10.47 16.58 18.27
CA TRP A 166 -11.58 15.87 17.62
C TRP A 166 -12.27 16.72 16.57
N SER A 167 -12.88 16.04 15.61
CA SER A 167 -13.81 16.62 14.64
C SER A 167 -15.05 15.74 14.54
N LEU A 168 -16.22 16.35 14.44
CA LEU A 168 -17.51 15.69 14.21
C LEU A 168 -18.12 16.25 12.95
N ARG A 169 -18.34 15.36 11.98
CA ARG A 169 -19.01 15.67 10.72
C ARG A 169 -20.45 15.20 10.79
N LYS A 170 -21.40 16.15 10.79
CA LYS A 170 -22.84 15.84 10.76
C LYS A 170 -23.36 15.69 9.33
N GLU A 171 -23.06 16.68 8.49
CA GLU A 171 -23.45 16.74 7.07
C GLU A 171 -22.27 17.29 6.24
N ILE A 172 -22.41 17.32 4.90
CA ILE A 172 -21.34 17.66 3.96
C ILE A 172 -20.67 19.03 4.25
N SER A 173 -21.35 19.95 4.94
CA SER A 173 -20.86 21.31 5.23
C SER A 173 -20.82 21.72 6.71
N GLU A 174 -21.30 20.88 7.64
CA GLU A 174 -21.27 21.20 9.08
C GLU A 174 -20.27 20.28 9.80
N GLU A 175 -19.07 20.82 10.03
CA GLU A 175 -18.03 20.20 10.84
C GLU A 175 -17.84 21.04 12.10
N ILE A 176 -17.95 20.38 13.25
CA ILE A 176 -17.58 20.97 14.54
C ILE A 176 -16.33 20.26 15.04
N PHE A 177 -15.44 20.99 15.67
CA PHE A 177 -14.19 20.44 16.17
C PHE A 177 -13.83 21.04 17.52
N GLY A 178 -12.95 20.36 18.24
CA GLY A 178 -12.40 20.84 19.49
C GLY A 178 -10.92 20.49 19.61
N LEU A 179 -10.15 21.43 20.14
CA LEU A 179 -8.75 21.27 20.49
C LEU A 179 -8.55 21.68 21.94
N GLN A 180 -7.88 20.86 22.74
CA GLN A 180 -7.60 21.15 24.14
C GLN A 180 -6.19 20.69 24.51
N GLY A 181 -5.49 21.49 25.31
CA GLY A 181 -4.29 21.05 26.03
C GLY A 181 -4.67 20.66 27.47
N CYS A 182 -4.20 19.50 27.93
CA CYS A 182 -4.35 19.05 29.32
C CYS A 182 -2.97 18.80 29.96
N ARG A 183 -2.94 18.62 31.28
CA ARG A 183 -1.73 18.14 31.96
C ARG A 183 -1.32 16.79 31.34
N ARG A 184 -0.01 16.57 31.19
CA ARG A 184 0.53 15.36 30.56
C ARG A 184 -0.15 14.08 31.06
N SER A 185 -0.78 13.34 30.15
CA SER A 185 -1.33 12.02 30.42
C SER A 185 -0.21 11.01 30.66
N LEU A 186 -0.49 9.90 31.34
CA LEU A 186 0.54 8.93 31.75
C LEU A 186 1.26 8.25 30.56
N SER A 187 0.58 8.11 29.43
CA SER A 187 1.09 7.52 28.19
C SER A 187 0.25 8.00 27.00
N ALA A 188 0.71 7.71 25.78
CA ALA A 188 -0.06 7.97 24.56
C ALA A 188 -1.45 7.30 24.58
N LEU A 189 -1.57 6.08 25.12
CA LEU A 189 -2.85 5.38 25.24
C LEU A 189 -3.81 6.11 26.21
N HIS A 190 -3.28 6.63 27.32
CA HIS A 190 -4.08 7.41 28.27
C HIS A 190 -4.56 8.73 27.65
N ALA A 191 -3.71 9.41 26.86
CA ALA A 191 -4.09 10.61 26.14
C ALA A 191 -5.22 10.33 25.12
N GLY A 192 -5.16 9.18 24.43
CA GLY A 192 -6.24 8.73 23.55
C GLY A 192 -7.56 8.51 24.28
N LEU A 193 -7.53 7.86 25.45
CA LEU A 193 -8.71 7.65 26.29
C LEU A 193 -9.29 8.97 26.82
N GLU A 194 -8.44 9.88 27.29
CA GLU A 194 -8.84 11.21 27.76
C GLU A 194 -9.50 12.03 26.63
N SER A 195 -8.95 11.97 25.42
CA SER A 195 -9.52 12.61 24.23
C SER A 195 -10.91 12.04 23.93
N LEU A 196 -11.06 10.72 23.93
CA LEU A 196 -12.35 10.06 23.69
C LEU A 196 -13.42 10.43 24.75
N LEU A 197 -13.05 10.42 26.03
CA LEU A 197 -13.96 10.81 27.12
C LEU A 197 -14.40 12.27 26.99
N TRP A 198 -13.46 13.15 26.64
CA TRP A 198 -13.74 14.55 26.44
C TRP A 198 -14.74 14.76 25.29
N VAL A 199 -14.53 14.06 24.16
CA VAL A 199 -15.43 14.10 23.02
C VAL A 199 -16.82 13.60 23.36
N MET A 200 -16.92 12.46 24.05
CA MET A 200 -18.21 11.92 24.48
C MET A 200 -18.97 12.93 25.36
N SER A 201 -18.28 13.67 26.23
CA SER A 201 -18.90 14.76 26.97
C SER A 201 -19.37 15.88 26.06
N CYS A 202 -18.52 16.37 25.14
CA CYS A 202 -18.88 17.45 24.22
C CYS A 202 -20.06 17.08 23.29
N VAL A 203 -20.11 15.84 22.82
CA VAL A 203 -21.19 15.29 22.00
C VAL A 203 -22.50 15.24 22.79
N ARG A 204 -22.44 14.74 24.03
CA ARG A 204 -23.60 14.68 24.95
C ARG A 204 -24.12 16.07 25.29
N ASP A 205 -23.24 17.02 25.60
CA ASP A 205 -23.61 18.40 25.94
C ASP A 205 -24.30 19.12 24.77
N ARG A 206 -24.06 18.64 23.55
CA ARG A 206 -24.72 19.10 22.31
C ARG A 206 -25.98 18.31 21.94
N GLN A 207 -26.45 17.44 22.83
CA GLN A 207 -27.64 16.59 22.66
C GLN A 207 -27.55 15.65 21.44
N ILE A 208 -26.34 15.26 21.05
CA ILE A 208 -26.12 14.29 19.97
C ILE A 208 -26.13 12.90 20.59
N ILE A 209 -27.15 12.11 20.24
CA ILE A 209 -27.46 10.83 20.90
C ILE A 209 -26.85 9.60 20.21
N SER A 210 -26.38 9.75 18.97
CA SER A 210 -25.72 8.69 18.21
C SER A 210 -24.58 9.29 17.38
N VAL A 211 -23.40 8.67 17.48
CA VAL A 211 -22.17 9.06 16.80
C VAL A 211 -21.41 7.79 16.45
N HIS A 212 -20.80 7.78 15.27
CA HIS A 212 -19.83 6.76 14.91
C HIS A 212 -18.42 7.30 15.17
N PHE A 213 -17.63 6.61 15.99
CA PHE A 213 -16.22 6.92 16.22
C PHE A 213 -15.31 6.15 15.27
#